data_AF-A0A959YID9-F1
#
_entry.id   AF-A0A959YID9-F1
#
_cell.length_a   1.000
_cell.length_b   1.000
_cell.length_c   1.000
_cell.angle_alpha   90.00
_cell.angle_beta   90.00
_cell.angle_gamma   90.00
#
_symmetry.space_group_name_H-M   'P 1'
#
loop_
_entity.id
_entity.type
_entity.pdbx_description
1 polymer ?
#
loop_
_entity_poly.entity_id
_entity_poly.type
_entity_poly.pdbx_seq_one_letter_code
_entity_poly.pdbx_strand_id
1 'polypeptide(L)'
;MNTLLPICLALVIAIPVTTVSAQHRAKELVEVIFLPEIGPADLDSIQAHLKAYKIDLQVNSTEYDDGLLTAIDFLVSTPNGKGSAQGTVERDKKLGFRYDPSGESEFTLAVGYLEEK
;
A
#
# COMPACT_ATOMS: atom_id res chain seq x y z
N MET A 1 -3.09 66.36 41.10
CA MET A 1 -3.40 65.95 39.72
C MET A 1 -2.71 64.63 39.45
N ASN A 2 -3.48 63.69 38.91
CA ASN A 2 -3.28 62.24 38.95
C ASN A 2 -2.01 61.74 38.27
N THR A 3 -1.37 60.80 38.94
CA THR A 3 -0.39 59.84 38.43
C THR A 3 -1.06 58.83 37.49
N LEU A 4 -0.54 58.70 36.28
CA LEU A 4 -0.91 57.66 35.31
C LEU A 4 0.29 56.74 35.07
N LEU A 5 0.27 55.58 35.72
CA LEU A 5 0.83 54.32 35.21
C LEU A 5 -0.40 53.47 34.85
N PRO A 6 -0.42 52.66 33.77
CA PRO A 6 0.37 51.43 33.67
C PRO A 6 0.87 51.19 32.21
N ILE A 7 1.57 50.15 31.76
CA ILE A 7 1.28 48.71 31.70
C ILE A 7 2.54 48.07 31.08
N CYS A 8 3.15 47.08 31.72
CA CYS A 8 3.99 46.11 31.02
C CYS A 8 3.55 44.72 31.49
N LEU A 9 2.55 44.17 30.81
CA LEU A 9 2.12 42.78 30.98
C LEU A 9 3.10 41.90 30.20
N ALA A 10 4.06 41.29 30.90
CA ALA A 10 4.95 40.29 30.31
C ALA A 10 4.18 38.97 30.16
N LEU A 11 3.74 38.67 28.94
CA LEU A 11 3.10 37.40 28.61
C LEU A 11 4.19 36.32 28.49
N VAL A 12 4.17 35.36 29.43
CA VAL A 12 5.00 34.16 29.43
C VAL A 12 4.52 33.24 28.29
N ILE A 13 5.30 33.13 27.22
CA ILE A 13 5.05 32.16 26.16
C ILE A 13 5.61 30.82 26.61
N ALA A 14 4.74 29.97 27.17
CA ALA A 14 5.03 28.55 27.35
C ALA A 14 5.18 27.91 25.97
N ILE A 15 6.40 27.50 25.62
CA ILE A 15 6.68 26.76 24.39
C ILE A 15 6.13 25.35 24.60
N PRO A 16 5.20 24.85 23.77
CA PRO A 16 4.80 23.46 23.87
C PRO A 16 5.99 22.58 23.48
N VAL A 17 6.38 21.69 24.40
CA VAL A 17 7.20 20.53 24.07
C VAL A 17 6.44 19.78 22.98
N THR A 18 6.96 19.81 21.76
CA THR A 18 6.53 18.89 20.71
C THR A 18 6.97 17.50 21.17
N THR A 19 6.06 16.80 21.84
CA THR A 19 6.11 15.34 21.88
C THR A 19 6.26 14.89 20.43
N VAL A 20 7.43 14.33 20.10
CA VAL A 20 7.60 13.50 18.93
C VAL A 20 6.68 12.32 19.18
N SER A 21 5.42 12.46 18.81
CA SER A 21 4.60 11.33 18.48
C SER A 21 5.35 10.67 17.34
N ALA A 22 6.13 9.65 17.66
CA ALA A 22 6.49 8.63 16.72
C ALA A 22 5.14 8.12 16.20
N GLN A 23 4.64 8.77 15.15
CA GLN A 23 3.65 8.19 14.27
C GLN A 23 4.36 7.00 13.67
N HIS A 24 4.33 5.91 14.43
CA HIS A 24 4.37 4.57 13.93
C HIS A 24 3.26 4.53 12.90
N ARG A 25 3.56 4.98 11.66
CA ARG A 25 2.74 4.71 10.51
C ARG A 25 2.79 3.20 10.43
N ALA A 26 1.81 2.55 11.03
CA ALA A 26 1.42 1.20 10.66
C ALA A 26 1.30 1.29 9.14
N LYS A 27 2.30 0.76 8.43
CA LYS A 27 2.24 0.70 6.99
C LYS A 27 1.10 -0.28 6.73
N GLU A 28 0.01 0.24 6.22
CA GLU A 28 -1.19 -0.56 5.95
C GLU A 28 -0.84 -1.75 5.05
N LEU A 29 -1.51 -2.86 5.31
CA LEU A 29 -1.41 -4.06 4.51
C LEU A 29 -1.79 -3.75 3.06
N VAL A 30 -0.97 -4.18 2.12
CA VAL A 30 -1.21 -3.99 0.68
C VAL A 30 -1.74 -5.29 0.11
N GLU A 31 -2.95 -5.25 -0.45
CA GLU A 31 -3.55 -6.37 -1.17
C GLU A 31 -3.89 -5.95 -2.60
N VAL A 32 -3.52 -6.78 -3.56
CA VAL A 32 -3.87 -6.62 -4.97
C VAL A 32 -4.50 -7.91 -5.43
N ILE A 33 -5.71 -7.82 -6.00
CA ILE A 33 -6.45 -8.92 -6.59
C ILE A 33 -6.68 -8.58 -8.05
N PHE A 34 -6.29 -9.47 -8.96
CA PHE A 34 -6.55 -9.32 -10.38
C PHE A 34 -7.97 -9.76 -10.69
N LEU A 35 -8.75 -8.87 -11.31
CA LEU A 35 -10.13 -9.11 -11.71
C LEU A 35 -10.23 -9.15 -13.24
N PRO A 36 -11.21 -9.86 -13.83
CA PRO A 36 -11.36 -9.95 -15.27
C PRO A 36 -11.51 -8.59 -15.97
N GLU A 37 -12.04 -7.58 -15.28
CA GLU A 37 -12.30 -6.26 -15.85
C GLU A 37 -11.05 -5.36 -15.93
N ILE A 38 -9.93 -5.78 -15.34
CA ILE A 38 -8.67 -5.02 -15.35
C ILE A 38 -8.09 -5.03 -16.76
N GLY A 39 -7.94 -3.84 -17.33
CA GLY A 39 -7.27 -3.66 -18.61
C GLY A 39 -5.76 -3.41 -18.48
N PRO A 40 -5.03 -3.35 -19.61
CA PRO A 40 -3.60 -3.04 -19.61
C PRO A 40 -3.25 -1.72 -18.92
N ALA A 41 -4.06 -0.67 -19.13
CA ALA A 41 -3.83 0.63 -18.51
C ALA A 41 -4.01 0.61 -16.98
N ASP A 42 -4.91 -0.25 -16.48
CA ASP A 42 -5.09 -0.45 -15.04
C ASP A 42 -3.87 -1.15 -14.43
N LEU A 43 -3.32 -2.16 -15.11
CA LEU A 43 -2.08 -2.83 -14.69
C LEU A 43 -0.91 -1.85 -14.61
N ASP A 44 -0.72 -0.99 -15.62
CA ASP A 44 0.31 0.04 -15.60
C ASP A 44 0.15 1.00 -14.41
N SER A 45 -1.09 1.40 -14.14
CA SER A 45 -1.44 2.27 -13.01
C SER A 45 -1.15 1.59 -11.67
N ILE A 46 -1.53 0.32 -11.52
CA ILE A 46 -1.24 -0.49 -10.33
C ILE A 46 0.27 -0.59 -10.11
N GLN A 47 1.04 -0.94 -11.16
CA GLN A 47 2.49 -1.03 -11.07
C GLN A 47 3.14 0.29 -10.65
N ALA A 48 2.69 1.42 -11.22
CA ALA A 48 3.18 2.74 -10.85
C ALA A 48 2.83 3.09 -9.39
N HIS A 49 1.62 2.77 -8.94
CA HIS A 49 1.17 3.03 -7.58
C HIS A 49 1.98 2.22 -6.55
N LEU A 50 2.24 0.94 -6.83
CA LEU A 50 2.98 0.03 -5.95
C LEU A 50 4.44 0.46 -5.73
N LYS A 51 5.07 1.12 -6.70
CA LYS A 51 6.44 1.65 -6.54
C LYS A 51 6.54 2.67 -5.41
N ALA A 52 5.48 3.43 -5.10
CA ALA A 52 5.45 4.34 -3.96
C ALA A 52 5.60 3.61 -2.62
N TYR A 53 5.22 2.33 -2.57
CA TYR A 53 5.32 1.44 -1.41
C TYR A 53 6.57 0.55 -1.44
N LYS A 54 7.49 0.78 -2.39
CA LYS A 54 8.67 -0.07 -2.64
C LYS A 54 8.31 -1.50 -3.02
N ILE A 55 7.14 -1.70 -3.62
CA ILE A 55 6.69 -2.98 -4.17
C ILE A 55 6.90 -2.89 -5.67
N ASP A 56 7.68 -3.80 -6.23
CA ASP A 56 7.89 -3.92 -7.66
C ASP A 56 7.05 -5.09 -8.18
N LEU A 57 5.97 -4.75 -8.88
CA LEU A 57 5.13 -5.70 -9.60
C LEU A 57 5.59 -5.73 -11.05
N GLN A 58 6.02 -6.91 -11.50
CA GLN A 58 6.36 -7.21 -12.88
C GLN A 58 5.30 -8.16 -13.44
N VAL A 59 4.55 -7.71 -14.44
CA VAL A 59 3.64 -8.57 -15.20
C VAL A 59 4.43 -9.16 -16.36
N ASN A 60 4.60 -10.48 -16.38
CA ASN A 60 5.39 -11.20 -17.38
C ASN A 60 4.56 -11.46 -18.64
N SER A 61 3.31 -11.88 -18.46
CA SER A 61 2.36 -12.12 -19.56
C SER A 61 0.93 -11.97 -19.08
N THR A 62 0.05 -11.65 -20.02
CA THR A 62 -1.41 -11.58 -19.83
C THR A 62 -2.10 -12.17 -21.04
N GLU A 63 -3.24 -12.80 -20.80
CA GLU A 63 -4.16 -13.25 -21.85
C GLU A 63 -5.50 -12.55 -21.65
N TYR A 64 -6.08 -12.07 -22.76
CA TYR A 64 -7.38 -11.42 -22.77
C TYR A 64 -8.31 -12.15 -23.74
N ASP A 65 -9.56 -12.34 -23.33
CA ASP A 65 -10.65 -12.83 -24.18
C ASP A 65 -11.85 -11.89 -24.08
N ASP A 66 -12.40 -11.48 -25.21
CA ASP A 66 -13.48 -10.47 -25.31
C ASP A 66 -13.23 -9.20 -24.46
N GLY A 67 -11.97 -8.76 -24.38
CA GLY A 67 -11.56 -7.57 -23.61
C GLY A 67 -11.46 -7.78 -22.11
N LEU A 68 -11.65 -9.00 -21.60
CA LEU A 68 -11.49 -9.36 -20.20
C LEU A 68 -10.18 -10.12 -19.98
N LEU A 69 -9.49 -9.83 -18.87
CA LEU A 69 -8.31 -10.57 -18.44
C LEU A 69 -8.71 -11.99 -18.03
N THR A 70 -8.13 -12.99 -18.69
CA THR A 70 -8.41 -14.42 -18.44
C THR A 70 -7.23 -15.16 -17.84
N ALA A 71 -6.00 -14.72 -18.06
CA ALA A 71 -4.81 -15.27 -17.42
C ALA A 71 -3.73 -14.20 -17.19
N ILE A 72 -2.93 -14.40 -16.14
CA ILE A 72 -1.81 -13.52 -15.80
C ILE A 72 -0.65 -14.33 -15.21
N ASP A 73 0.57 -13.98 -15.61
CA ASP A 73 1.83 -14.36 -14.97
C ASP A 73 2.50 -13.11 -14.43
N PHE A 74 2.81 -13.11 -13.14
CA PHE A 74 3.41 -11.96 -12.49
C PHE A 74 4.42 -12.35 -11.40
N LEU A 75 5.36 -11.44 -11.18
CA LEU A 75 6.35 -11.48 -10.11
C LEU A 75 6.21 -10.23 -9.24
N VAL A 76 6.29 -10.42 -7.93
CA VAL A 76 6.27 -9.35 -6.94
C VAL A 76 7.58 -9.38 -6.18
N SER A 77 8.26 -8.25 -6.11
CA SER A 77 9.42 -8.03 -5.25
C SER A 77 9.13 -6.94 -4.21
N THR A 78 9.39 -7.23 -2.95
CA THR A 78 9.28 -6.28 -1.83
C THR A 78 10.58 -6.24 -1.05
N PRO A 79 10.76 -5.31 -0.10
CA PRO A 79 11.93 -5.29 0.78
C PRO A 79 12.07 -6.57 1.63
N ASN A 80 10.97 -7.27 1.88
CA ASN A 80 10.93 -8.41 2.81
C ASN A 80 10.83 -9.77 2.08
N GLY A 81 10.68 -9.79 0.76
CA GLY A 81 10.55 -11.04 0.03
C GLY A 81 10.25 -10.88 -1.46
N LYS A 82 10.21 -12.03 -2.14
CA LYS A 82 9.81 -12.13 -3.54
C LYS A 82 8.89 -13.32 -3.71
N GLY A 83 7.94 -13.21 -4.64
CA GLY A 83 7.07 -14.32 -5.03
C GLY A 83 6.55 -14.10 -6.45
N SER A 84 6.09 -15.18 -7.06
CA SER A 84 5.49 -15.14 -8.39
C SER A 84 4.32 -16.10 -8.45
N ALA A 85 3.35 -15.80 -9.29
CA ALA A 85 2.27 -16.71 -9.59
C ALA A 85 1.83 -16.56 -11.04
N GLN A 86 1.32 -17.66 -11.57
CA GLN A 86 0.64 -17.72 -12.84
C GLN A 86 -0.70 -18.39 -12.60
N GLY A 87 -1.76 -17.86 -13.18
CA GLY A 87 -3.08 -18.45 -13.03
C GLY A 87 -4.15 -17.84 -13.91
N THR A 88 -5.28 -18.53 -13.97
CA THR A 88 -6.51 -18.05 -14.59
C THR A 88 -7.18 -17.03 -13.67
N VAL A 89 -7.66 -15.95 -14.27
CA VAL A 89 -8.39 -14.87 -13.61
C VAL A 89 -9.88 -15.14 -13.72
N GLU A 90 -10.51 -15.39 -12.58
CA GLU A 90 -11.93 -15.72 -12.45
C GLU A 90 -12.54 -14.86 -11.33
N ARG A 91 -13.82 -14.46 -11.44
CA ARG A 91 -14.44 -13.56 -10.44
C ARG A 91 -14.52 -14.16 -9.03
N ASP A 92 -14.61 -15.48 -8.94
CA ASP A 92 -14.76 -16.24 -7.70
C ASP A 92 -13.42 -16.64 -7.08
N LYS A 93 -12.29 -16.36 -7.73
CA LYS A 93 -10.95 -16.70 -7.25
C LYS A 93 -10.09 -15.45 -7.08
N LYS A 94 -9.58 -15.24 -5.87
CA LYS A 94 -8.71 -14.09 -5.55
C LYS A 94 -7.27 -14.35 -5.97
N LEU A 95 -6.98 -14.33 -7.27
CA LEU A 95 -5.61 -14.40 -7.76
C LEU A 95 -4.91 -13.04 -7.57
N GLY A 96 -3.77 -13.03 -6.88
CA GLY A 96 -3.04 -11.79 -6.65
C GLY A 96 -1.95 -11.92 -5.60
N PHE A 97 -1.73 -10.86 -4.82
CA PHE A 97 -0.78 -10.91 -3.72
C PHE A 97 -1.22 -10.04 -2.54
N ARG A 98 -0.74 -10.42 -1.36
CA ARG A 98 -0.90 -9.69 -0.11
C ARG A 98 0.47 -9.47 0.52
N TYR A 99 0.77 -8.25 0.92
CA TYR A 99 2.05 -7.88 1.51
C TYR A 99 1.82 -7.10 2.81
N ASP A 100 2.42 -7.59 3.88
CA ASP A 100 2.50 -6.90 5.15
C ASP A 100 3.89 -6.27 5.32
N PRO A 101 4.02 -4.94 5.13
CA PRO A 101 5.28 -4.23 5.31
C PRO A 101 5.78 -4.13 6.75
N SER A 102 4.93 -4.40 7.76
CA SER A 102 5.35 -4.45 9.16
C SER A 102 6.18 -5.70 9.46
N GLY A 103 5.94 -6.79 8.73
CA GLY A 103 6.54 -8.09 8.99
C GLY A 103 6.08 -8.74 10.31
N GLU A 104 5.00 -8.23 10.91
CA GLU A 104 4.45 -8.76 12.18
C GLU A 104 3.42 -9.88 11.95
N SER A 105 2.89 -10.00 10.73
CA SER A 105 2.01 -11.10 10.32
C SER A 105 2.77 -12.36 9.91
N GLU A 106 2.15 -13.53 10.10
CA GLU A 106 2.62 -14.85 9.64
C GLU A 106 2.85 -14.90 8.10
N PHE A 107 2.19 -14.01 7.36
CA PHE A 107 2.30 -13.91 5.90
C PHE A 107 2.86 -12.56 5.47
N THR A 108 4.17 -12.35 5.67
CA THR A 108 4.86 -11.12 5.23
C THR A 108 4.65 -10.84 3.74
N LEU A 109 4.61 -11.89 2.89
CA LEU A 109 4.21 -11.82 1.49
C LEU A 109 3.50 -13.12 1.10
N ALA A 110 2.27 -13.05 0.62
CA ALA A 110 1.52 -14.14 0.02
C ALA A 110 1.27 -13.82 -1.46
N VAL A 111 1.48 -14.79 -2.36
CA VAL A 111 1.33 -14.64 -3.81
C VAL A 111 0.62 -15.87 -4.37
N GLY A 112 -0.33 -15.66 -5.29
CA GLY A 112 -1.14 -16.73 -5.89
C GLY A 112 -2.63 -16.58 -5.56
N TYR A 113 -3.33 -17.69 -5.44
CA TYR A 113 -4.73 -17.69 -5.01
C TYR A 113 -4.81 -17.45 -3.49
N LEU A 114 -5.34 -16.29 -3.12
CA LEU A 114 -5.46 -15.84 -1.73
C LEU A 114 -6.78 -16.39 -1.14
N GLU A 115 -6.71 -17.52 -0.44
CA GLU A 115 -7.86 -18.05 0.29
C GLU A 115 -8.24 -17.13 1.47
N GLU A 116 -9.55 -16.98 1.72
CA GLU A 116 -10.03 -16.49 3.02
C GLU A 116 -9.93 -17.64 4.02
N LYS A 117 -8.87 -17.63 4.84
CA LYS A 117 -8.82 -18.46 6.05
C LYS A 117 -9.72 -17.89 7.15
#